data_AF-I5D681-F1
#
_entry.id   AF-I5D681-F1
#
_cell.length_a   1.000
_cell.length_b   1.000
_cell.length_c   1.000
_cell.angle_alpha   90.00
_cell.angle_beta   90.00
_cell.angle_gamma   90.00
#
_symmetry.space_group_name_H-M   'P 1'
#
loop_
_entity.id
_entity.type
_entity.pdbx_description
1 polymer ?
#
loop_
_entity_poly.entity_id
_entity_poly.type
_entity_poly.pdbx_seq_one_letter_code
_entity_poly.pdbx_strand_id
1 'polypeptide(L)'
;MQKTKANSTKLNRAKKQANDEYYTGYDFVDKEISRFKKHLENKIIYLNCDDPTISNFYKFFKDKFKELKLKHLICTGLNLITNLTFHYEFDGEVESKYTPENYSGKYDDPYSIELLKKADIVITNPPFSMFRHYYDFLKKYEKKFLIIGLNLAAQYENVFDDIKNSRTRVIAASNTDFAIPKAIENKVYKYLNGQLYATVNVDWYTNLGDYDGNPFLNLWLTYTPSLYSKYDTHDAIECKHLSSIPKDYQGLMGVPITFMYKWNPKQFTLIDVIRPKLNGHSLFTRLLIKHRNG
;
A
#
# COMPACT_ATOMS: atom_id res chain seq x y z
N MET A 1 -36.20 -32.27 -3.17
CA MET A 1 -34.91 -31.65 -3.55
C MET A 1 -34.91 -30.17 -3.16
N GLN A 2 -34.37 -29.84 -2.00
CA GLN A 2 -34.14 -28.44 -1.62
C GLN A 2 -32.90 -27.93 -2.37
N LYS A 3 -33.08 -26.99 -3.30
CA LYS A 3 -31.97 -26.22 -3.87
C LYS A 3 -31.38 -25.35 -2.77
N THR A 4 -30.21 -25.72 -2.27
CA THR A 4 -29.41 -24.88 -1.36
C THR A 4 -29.12 -23.54 -2.05
N LYS A 5 -29.69 -22.45 -1.52
CA LYS A 5 -29.30 -21.08 -1.87
C LYS A 5 -27.84 -20.89 -1.46
N ALA A 6 -26.91 -21.11 -2.40
CA ALA A 6 -25.52 -20.70 -2.21
C ALA A 6 -25.48 -19.19 -1.95
N ASN A 7 -24.90 -18.83 -0.80
CA ASN A 7 -24.72 -17.47 -0.30
C ASN A 7 -24.29 -16.47 -1.38
N SER A 8 -25.21 -15.62 -1.85
CA SER A 8 -24.93 -14.50 -2.77
C SER A 8 -23.79 -13.60 -2.26
N THR A 9 -23.64 -13.47 -0.94
CA THR A 9 -22.56 -12.73 -0.28
C THR A 9 -21.18 -13.36 -0.47
N LYS A 10 -21.06 -14.70 -0.45
CA LYS A 10 -19.78 -15.40 -0.68
C LYS A 10 -19.36 -15.32 -2.15
N LEU A 11 -20.31 -15.44 -3.07
CA LEU A 11 -20.10 -15.27 -4.51
C LEU A 11 -19.68 -13.84 -4.87
N ASN A 12 -20.32 -12.83 -4.30
CA ASN A 12 -19.95 -11.42 -4.51
C ASN A 12 -18.56 -11.10 -3.93
N ARG A 13 -18.20 -11.68 -2.77
CA ARG A 13 -16.86 -11.52 -2.18
C ARG A 13 -15.77 -12.19 -3.04
N ALA A 14 -16.00 -13.40 -3.52
CA ALA A 14 -15.05 -14.09 -4.41
C ALA A 14 -14.86 -13.35 -5.75
N LYS A 15 -15.95 -12.84 -6.35
CA LYS A 15 -15.87 -11.97 -7.54
C LYS A 15 -15.08 -10.69 -7.28
N LYS A 16 -15.28 -10.04 -6.13
CA LYS A 16 -14.56 -8.82 -5.74
C LYS A 16 -13.06 -9.09 -5.51
N GLN A 17 -12.72 -10.21 -4.87
CA GLN A 17 -11.33 -10.62 -4.65
C GLN A 17 -10.61 -10.99 -5.96
N ALA A 18 -11.27 -11.69 -6.88
CA ALA A 18 -10.70 -12.00 -8.19
C ALA A 18 -10.49 -10.75 -9.08
N ASN A 19 -11.14 -9.63 -8.78
CA ASN A 19 -10.90 -8.34 -9.43
C ASN A 19 -9.76 -7.53 -8.75
N ASP A 20 -9.17 -8.08 -7.68
CA ASP A 20 -8.05 -7.50 -6.94
C ASP A 20 -6.71 -8.20 -7.20
N GLU A 21 -6.62 -9.08 -8.20
CA GLU A 21 -5.32 -9.59 -8.66
C GLU A 21 -4.62 -8.54 -9.53
N TYR A 22 -3.59 -7.94 -8.96
CA TYR A 22 -2.69 -6.99 -9.62
C TYR A 22 -1.26 -7.51 -9.55
N TYR A 23 -0.72 -7.93 -10.69
CA TYR A 23 0.65 -8.42 -10.78
C TYR A 23 1.62 -7.25 -10.90
N THR A 24 2.51 -7.15 -9.91
CA THR A 24 3.49 -6.07 -9.78
C THR A 24 4.63 -6.26 -10.78
N GLY A 25 5.07 -5.18 -11.43
CA GLY A 25 6.22 -5.23 -12.34
C GLY A 25 7.56 -5.37 -11.59
N TYR A 26 8.54 -6.07 -12.18
CA TYR A 26 9.86 -6.30 -11.58
C TYR A 26 10.58 -4.99 -11.25
N ASP A 27 10.67 -4.05 -12.21
CA ASP A 27 11.36 -2.76 -12.03
C ASP A 27 10.71 -1.90 -10.94
N PHE A 28 9.40 -2.04 -10.75
CA PHE A 28 8.67 -1.37 -9.68
C PHE A 28 9.08 -1.90 -8.30
N VAL A 29 9.27 -3.22 -8.17
CA VAL A 29 9.80 -3.86 -6.96
C VAL A 29 11.25 -3.44 -6.75
N ASP A 30 12.13 -3.64 -7.74
CA ASP A 30 13.57 -3.37 -7.61
C ASP A 30 13.85 -1.93 -7.16
N LYS A 31 13.22 -0.95 -7.83
CA LYS A 31 13.39 0.46 -7.52
C LYS A 31 13.14 0.79 -6.04
N GLU A 32 12.11 0.20 -5.44
CA GLU A 32 11.79 0.49 -4.04
C GLU A 32 12.61 -0.37 -3.08
N ILE A 33 12.71 -1.69 -3.31
CA ILE A 33 13.45 -2.60 -2.42
C ILE A 33 14.94 -2.23 -2.34
N SER A 34 15.53 -1.75 -3.43
CA SER A 34 16.92 -1.30 -3.47
C SER A 34 17.24 -0.16 -2.50
N ARG A 35 16.24 0.57 -1.99
CA ARG A 35 16.40 1.61 -0.95
C ARG A 35 16.50 1.04 0.45
N PHE A 36 16.07 -0.20 0.66
CA PHE A 36 15.99 -0.85 1.97
C PHE A 36 17.05 -1.93 2.19
N LYS A 37 17.99 -2.17 1.26
CA LYS A 37 18.98 -3.27 1.32
C LYS A 37 19.57 -3.51 2.72
N LYS A 38 20.05 -2.46 3.38
CA LYS A 38 20.63 -2.54 4.74
C LYS A 38 19.67 -3.08 5.81
N HIS A 39 18.37 -2.77 5.69
CA HIS A 39 17.34 -3.25 6.63
C HIS A 39 16.95 -4.71 6.40
N LEU A 40 17.31 -5.28 5.24
CA LEU A 40 16.96 -6.64 4.83
C LEU A 40 18.10 -7.64 5.10
N GLU A 41 19.31 -7.17 5.40
CA GLU A 41 20.45 -8.06 5.67
C GLU A 41 20.17 -8.99 6.86
N ASN A 42 20.46 -10.28 6.67
CA ASN A 42 20.24 -11.35 7.63
C ASN A 42 18.79 -11.46 8.12
N LYS A 43 17.80 -11.07 7.29
CA LYS A 43 16.38 -11.17 7.59
C LYS A 43 15.69 -12.32 6.88
N ILE A 44 14.65 -12.85 7.53
CA ILE A 44 13.66 -13.74 6.95
C ILE A 44 12.55 -12.88 6.35
N ILE A 45 12.44 -12.90 5.01
CA ILE A 45 11.43 -12.15 4.27
C ILE A 45 10.23 -13.05 3.98
N TYR A 46 9.02 -12.53 4.18
CA TYR A 46 7.79 -13.26 3.89
C TYR A 46 6.91 -12.53 2.87
N LEU A 47 6.66 -13.18 1.75
CA LEU A 47 5.78 -12.75 0.65
C LEU A 47 4.45 -13.51 0.78
N ASN A 48 3.57 -13.06 1.67
CA ASN A 48 2.44 -13.86 2.15
C ASN A 48 1.12 -13.68 1.38
N CYS A 49 1.16 -13.00 0.24
CA CYS A 49 0.04 -12.83 -0.70
C CYS A 49 0.46 -13.14 -2.14
N ASP A 50 1.54 -13.91 -2.34
CA ASP A 50 2.21 -14.05 -3.63
C ASP A 50 2.13 -15.48 -4.17
N ASP A 51 1.91 -15.59 -5.48
CA ASP A 51 2.08 -16.83 -6.23
C ASP A 51 3.54 -16.93 -6.70
N PRO A 52 4.36 -17.85 -6.16
CA PRO A 52 5.79 -17.94 -6.49
C PRO A 52 6.07 -18.30 -7.96
N THR A 53 5.07 -18.79 -8.71
CA THR A 53 5.25 -19.16 -10.11
C THR A 53 5.20 -17.98 -11.07
N ILE A 54 4.59 -16.86 -10.65
CA ILE A 54 4.35 -15.69 -11.50
C ILE A 54 4.64 -14.34 -10.81
N SER A 55 4.78 -14.32 -9.48
CA SER A 55 5.04 -13.08 -8.74
C SER A 55 6.46 -12.56 -8.98
N ASN A 56 6.54 -11.31 -9.45
CA ASN A 56 7.82 -10.62 -9.53
C ASN A 56 8.42 -10.30 -8.16
N PHE A 57 7.65 -10.29 -7.06
CA PHE A 57 8.26 -10.21 -5.72
C PHE A 57 9.10 -11.45 -5.45
N TYR A 58 8.52 -12.65 -5.65
CA TYR A 58 9.25 -13.89 -5.42
C TYR A 58 10.46 -14.01 -6.34
N LYS A 59 10.27 -13.75 -7.63
CA LYS A 59 11.35 -13.73 -8.62
C LYS A 59 12.46 -12.76 -8.20
N PHE A 60 12.13 -11.50 -7.87
CA PHE A 60 13.10 -10.49 -7.46
C PHE A 60 13.90 -10.94 -6.23
N PHE A 61 13.23 -11.37 -5.15
CA PHE A 61 13.91 -11.76 -3.92
C PHE A 61 14.76 -13.01 -4.08
N LYS A 62 14.35 -13.95 -4.94
CA LYS A 62 15.15 -15.13 -5.28
C LYS A 62 16.39 -14.75 -6.09
N ASP A 63 16.22 -13.97 -7.17
CA ASP A 63 17.32 -13.50 -8.03
C ASP A 63 18.35 -12.66 -7.24
N LYS A 64 17.86 -11.85 -6.29
CA LYS A 64 18.67 -10.92 -5.49
C LYS A 64 19.05 -11.45 -4.11
N PHE A 65 18.77 -12.71 -3.80
CA PHE A 65 18.93 -13.27 -2.45
C PHE A 65 20.32 -13.02 -1.85
N LYS A 66 21.37 -13.40 -2.60
CA LYS A 66 22.78 -13.24 -2.20
C LYS A 66 23.20 -11.76 -2.14
N GLU A 67 22.73 -10.94 -3.08
CA GLU A 67 23.01 -9.50 -3.12
C GLU A 67 22.41 -8.77 -1.90
N LEU A 68 21.20 -9.15 -1.50
CA LEU A 68 20.47 -8.60 -0.36
C LEU A 68 20.91 -9.22 0.98
N LYS A 69 21.75 -10.27 0.94
CA LYS A 69 22.22 -11.04 2.10
C LYS A 69 21.06 -11.53 2.99
N LEU A 70 20.01 -12.03 2.37
CA LEU A 70 18.85 -12.54 3.10
C LEU A 70 19.23 -13.81 3.88
N LYS A 71 18.54 -14.05 4.99
CA LYS A 71 18.68 -15.29 5.75
C LYS A 71 17.80 -16.39 5.18
N HIS A 72 16.57 -16.05 4.82
CA HIS A 72 15.58 -16.99 4.32
C HIS A 72 14.46 -16.25 3.59
N LEU A 73 13.86 -16.88 2.59
CA LEU A 73 12.71 -16.36 1.87
C LEU A 73 11.55 -17.33 2.02
N ILE A 74 10.41 -16.83 2.48
CA ILE A 74 9.15 -17.58 2.57
C ILE A 74 8.17 -16.92 1.59
N CYS A 75 7.47 -17.73 0.81
CA CYS A 75 6.44 -17.26 -0.12
C CYS A 75 5.21 -18.13 0.00
N THR A 76 4.07 -17.49 0.21
CA THR A 76 2.79 -18.20 0.23
C THR A 76 1.71 -17.36 -0.43
N GLY A 77 0.74 -18.04 -1.03
CA GLY A 77 -0.42 -17.36 -1.56
C GLY A 77 -1.51 -18.32 -2.03
N LEU A 78 -2.62 -17.71 -2.42
CA LEU A 78 -3.73 -18.33 -3.12
C LEU A 78 -3.84 -17.64 -4.48
N ASN A 79 -3.69 -18.40 -5.56
CA ASN A 79 -4.03 -17.90 -6.88
C ASN A 79 -5.56 -17.92 -7.02
N LEU A 80 -6.18 -16.74 -7.14
CA LEU A 80 -7.63 -16.58 -7.07
C LEU A 80 -8.34 -17.04 -8.34
N ILE A 81 -7.59 -17.25 -9.42
CA ILE A 81 -8.10 -17.78 -10.69
C ILE A 81 -8.16 -19.30 -10.64
N THR A 82 -7.05 -19.93 -10.26
CA THR A 82 -6.91 -21.40 -10.29
C THR A 82 -7.34 -22.06 -8.99
N ASN A 83 -7.50 -21.27 -7.90
CA ASN A 83 -7.67 -21.72 -6.53
C ASN A 83 -6.51 -22.60 -6.01
N LEU A 84 -5.35 -22.55 -6.65
CA LEU A 84 -4.16 -23.24 -6.17
C LEU A 84 -3.53 -22.45 -5.01
N THR A 85 -3.07 -23.20 -4.01
CA THR A 85 -2.33 -22.65 -2.86
C THR A 85 -0.85 -22.98 -2.99
N PHE A 86 -0.02 -22.09 -2.46
CA PHE A 86 1.42 -22.20 -2.58
C PHE A 86 2.10 -21.99 -1.23
N HIS A 87 3.14 -22.77 -0.98
CA HIS A 87 4.15 -22.52 0.05
C HIS A 87 5.51 -22.94 -0.50
N TYR A 88 6.34 -21.94 -0.74
CA TYR A 88 7.71 -22.08 -1.20
C TYR A 88 8.64 -21.44 -0.18
N GLU A 89 9.79 -22.06 0.03
CA GLU A 89 10.89 -21.48 0.81
C GLU A 89 12.19 -21.57 0.04
N PHE A 90 13.06 -20.59 0.25
CA PHE A 90 14.38 -20.54 -0.37
C PHE A 90 15.42 -20.03 0.63
N ASP A 91 16.48 -20.80 0.81
CA ASP A 91 17.58 -20.50 1.76
C ASP A 91 18.82 -19.87 1.08
N GLY A 92 18.76 -19.64 -0.23
CA GLY A 92 19.86 -19.14 -1.03
C GLY A 92 20.51 -20.19 -1.94
N GLU A 93 20.26 -21.47 -1.70
CA GLU A 93 20.77 -22.59 -2.49
C GLU A 93 19.65 -23.55 -2.92
N VAL A 94 18.76 -23.93 -1.99
CA VAL A 94 17.69 -24.91 -2.21
C VAL A 94 16.32 -24.24 -2.13
N GLU A 95 15.51 -24.48 -3.15
CA GLU A 95 14.09 -24.16 -3.13
C GLU A 95 13.29 -25.38 -2.66
N SER A 96 12.50 -25.20 -1.62
CA SER A 96 11.62 -26.22 -1.05
C SER A 96 10.16 -25.86 -1.30
N LYS A 97 9.38 -26.85 -1.76
CA LYS A 97 7.94 -26.71 -1.96
C LYS A 97 7.18 -27.57 -0.95
N TYR A 98 6.15 -26.99 -0.34
CA TYR A 98 5.31 -27.67 0.64
C TYR A 98 3.85 -27.71 0.17
N THR A 99 3.16 -28.79 0.53
CA THR A 99 1.74 -29.00 0.23
C THR A 99 0.99 -29.35 1.53
N PRO A 100 0.84 -28.39 2.45
CA PRO A 100 0.15 -28.62 3.71
C PRO A 100 -1.32 -29.00 3.50
N GLU A 101 -1.80 -29.98 4.27
CA GLU A 101 -3.21 -30.37 4.27
C GLU A 101 -4.10 -29.25 4.80
N ASN A 102 -5.30 -29.10 4.22
CA ASN A 102 -6.32 -28.12 4.62
C ASN A 102 -5.88 -26.65 4.59
N TYR A 103 -4.79 -26.33 3.90
CA TYR A 103 -4.27 -24.98 3.80
C TYR A 103 -5.06 -24.14 2.79
N SER A 104 -5.55 -22.98 3.23
CA SER A 104 -6.38 -22.10 2.38
C SER A 104 -5.60 -21.13 1.49
N GLY A 105 -4.28 -21.01 1.65
CA GLY A 105 -3.46 -20.05 0.90
C GLY A 105 -3.58 -18.60 1.36
N LYS A 106 -4.45 -18.31 2.34
CA LYS A 106 -4.68 -16.94 2.82
C LYS A 106 -3.63 -16.51 3.84
N TYR A 107 -3.36 -15.22 3.91
CA TYR A 107 -2.43 -14.65 4.88
C TYR A 107 -2.88 -14.84 6.34
N ASP A 108 -4.19 -14.98 6.58
CA ASP A 108 -4.81 -15.14 7.91
C ASP A 108 -5.13 -16.60 8.25
N ASP A 109 -4.70 -17.56 7.42
CA ASP A 109 -4.76 -18.99 7.71
C ASP A 109 -3.86 -19.33 8.92
N PRO A 110 -4.29 -20.23 9.83
CA PRO A 110 -3.45 -20.68 10.94
C PRO A 110 -2.04 -21.13 10.51
N TYR A 111 -1.93 -21.80 9.37
CA TYR A 111 -0.65 -22.22 8.81
C TYR A 111 0.23 -21.02 8.40
N SER A 112 -0.35 -20.05 7.69
CA SER A 112 0.33 -18.80 7.31
C SER A 112 0.75 -17.98 8.53
N ILE A 113 -0.02 -18.00 9.61
CA ILE A 113 0.32 -17.31 10.86
C ILE A 113 1.56 -17.92 11.51
N GLU A 114 1.73 -19.25 11.48
CA GLU A 114 2.95 -19.89 12.00
C GLU A 114 4.19 -19.52 11.17
N LEU A 115 4.04 -19.39 9.85
CA LEU A 115 5.10 -18.86 8.98
C LEU A 115 5.37 -17.38 9.24
N LEU A 116 4.32 -16.59 9.42
CA LEU A 116 4.42 -15.17 9.76
C LEU A 116 5.24 -14.97 11.03
N LYS A 117 4.98 -15.76 12.08
CA LYS A 117 5.71 -15.67 13.35
C LYS A 117 7.23 -15.84 13.16
N LYS A 118 7.65 -16.74 12.25
CA LYS A 118 9.07 -16.97 11.92
C LYS A 118 9.71 -15.83 11.13
N ALA A 119 8.92 -15.07 10.37
CA ALA A 119 9.42 -14.01 9.51
C ALA A 119 9.77 -12.72 10.27
N ASP A 120 10.83 -12.05 9.83
CA ASP A 120 11.22 -10.75 10.36
C ASP A 120 10.43 -9.62 9.69
N ILE A 121 10.27 -9.70 8.37
CA ILE A 121 9.69 -8.64 7.55
C ILE A 121 8.70 -9.22 6.54
N VAL A 122 7.52 -8.61 6.43
CA VAL A 122 6.55 -8.92 5.38
C VAL A 122 6.64 -7.92 4.24
N ILE A 123 6.81 -8.40 3.00
CA ILE A 123 6.93 -7.56 1.82
C ILE A 123 6.01 -8.12 0.74
N THR A 124 4.96 -7.39 0.35
CA THR A 124 4.00 -7.93 -0.63
C THR A 124 3.07 -6.87 -1.21
N ASN A 125 2.29 -7.24 -2.24
CA ASN A 125 1.12 -6.53 -2.72
C ASN A 125 -0.16 -7.23 -2.23
N PRO A 126 -0.72 -6.87 -1.06
CA PRO A 126 -1.94 -7.49 -0.58
C PRO A 126 -3.15 -7.10 -1.45
N PRO A 127 -4.23 -7.91 -1.48
CA PRO A 127 -5.47 -7.53 -2.16
C PRO A 127 -6.01 -6.18 -1.66
N PHE A 128 -6.17 -5.21 -2.55
CA PHE A 128 -6.49 -3.83 -2.16
C PHE A 128 -7.80 -3.70 -1.37
N SER A 129 -8.83 -4.49 -1.66
CA SER A 129 -10.07 -4.46 -0.87
C SER A 129 -9.90 -4.92 0.58
N MET A 130 -8.82 -5.63 0.90
CA MET A 130 -8.51 -6.14 2.23
C MET A 130 -7.44 -5.32 2.95
N PHE A 131 -6.89 -4.28 2.31
CA PHE A 131 -5.72 -3.55 2.82
C PHE A 131 -5.88 -3.09 4.28
N ARG A 132 -7.02 -2.50 4.66
CA ARG A 132 -7.25 -2.04 6.03
C ARG A 132 -7.12 -3.17 7.06
N HIS A 133 -7.76 -4.31 6.80
CA HIS A 133 -7.70 -5.48 7.68
C HIS A 133 -6.31 -6.11 7.69
N TYR A 134 -5.67 -6.18 6.52
CA TYR A 134 -4.32 -6.72 6.37
C TYR A 134 -3.29 -5.86 7.12
N TYR A 135 -3.44 -4.54 7.09
CA TYR A 135 -2.62 -3.61 7.85
C TYR A 135 -2.76 -3.83 9.37
N ASP A 136 -4.00 -3.93 9.89
CA ASP A 136 -4.24 -4.26 11.30
C ASP A 136 -3.72 -5.64 11.68
N PHE A 137 -3.78 -6.61 10.76
CA PHE A 137 -3.22 -7.95 10.95
C PHE A 137 -1.70 -7.89 11.13
N LEU A 138 -0.96 -7.14 10.29
CA LEU A 138 0.48 -6.97 10.46
C LEU A 138 0.84 -6.29 11.79
N LYS A 139 0.03 -5.30 12.20
CA LYS A 139 0.19 -4.64 13.51
C LYS A 139 -0.05 -5.57 14.68
N LYS A 140 -1.10 -6.40 14.61
CA LYS A 140 -1.43 -7.39 15.64
C LYS A 140 -0.27 -8.35 15.92
N TYR A 141 0.50 -8.69 14.89
CA TYR A 141 1.68 -9.56 15.00
C TYR A 141 3.00 -8.78 15.05
N GLU A 142 2.93 -7.47 15.28
CA GLU A 142 4.07 -6.56 15.45
C GLU A 142 5.10 -6.65 14.32
N LYS A 143 4.64 -6.89 13.10
CA LYS A 143 5.54 -7.13 11.98
C LYS A 143 6.12 -5.85 11.43
N LYS A 144 7.40 -5.95 11.06
CA LYS A 144 8.00 -5.01 10.13
C LYS A 144 7.49 -5.30 8.73
N PHE A 145 7.20 -4.27 7.95
CA PHE A 145 6.59 -4.46 6.64
C PHE A 145 6.97 -3.40 5.63
N LEU A 146 6.85 -3.77 4.36
CA LEU A 146 6.87 -2.89 3.21
C LEU A 146 5.82 -3.39 2.20
N ILE A 147 4.68 -2.71 2.13
CA ILE A 147 3.49 -3.22 1.41
C ILE A 147 2.93 -2.19 0.45
N ILE A 148 2.32 -2.66 -0.63
CA ILE A 148 1.65 -1.81 -1.61
C ILE A 148 0.18 -1.62 -1.21
N GLY A 149 -0.33 -0.40 -1.33
CA GLY A 149 -1.75 -0.12 -1.18
C GLY A 149 -2.19 0.99 -2.12
N LEU A 150 -3.51 1.15 -2.31
CA LEU A 150 -4.03 2.34 -2.98
C LEU A 150 -3.58 3.59 -2.21
N ASN A 151 -3.31 4.70 -2.90
CA ASN A 151 -2.95 5.95 -2.23
C ASN A 151 -4.03 6.45 -1.25
N LEU A 152 -5.31 6.15 -1.54
CA LEU A 152 -6.43 6.45 -0.67
C LEU A 152 -6.42 5.65 0.65
N ALA A 153 -5.63 4.58 0.75
CA ALA A 153 -5.54 3.82 2.00
C ALA A 153 -4.89 4.63 3.13
N ALA A 154 -4.09 5.65 2.81
CA ALA A 154 -3.55 6.62 3.77
C ALA A 154 -4.62 7.40 4.54
N GLN A 155 -5.86 7.42 4.03
CA GLN A 155 -6.99 8.10 4.66
C GLN A 155 -7.73 7.22 5.69
N TYR A 156 -7.46 5.91 5.72
CA TYR A 156 -8.08 5.03 6.71
C TYR A 156 -7.61 5.42 8.10
N GLU A 157 -8.54 5.59 9.03
CA GLU A 157 -8.29 6.08 10.40
C GLU A 157 -7.05 5.44 11.06
N ASN A 158 -6.98 4.10 11.08
CA ASN A 158 -5.87 3.35 11.67
C ASN A 158 -4.52 3.57 10.95
N VAL A 159 -4.54 3.80 9.63
CA VAL A 159 -3.35 4.05 8.83
C VAL A 159 -2.92 5.51 8.98
N PHE A 160 -3.86 6.44 8.90
CA PHE A 160 -3.63 7.88 9.07
C PHE A 160 -3.05 8.18 10.45
N ASP A 161 -3.62 7.59 11.51
CA ASP A 161 -3.13 7.78 12.87
C ASP A 161 -1.68 7.30 13.02
N ASP A 162 -1.33 6.15 12.43
CA ASP A 162 0.03 5.65 12.46
C ASP A 162 0.98 6.53 11.65
N ILE A 163 0.54 7.09 10.51
CA ILE A 163 1.35 8.05 9.75
C ILE A 163 1.56 9.34 10.53
N LYS A 164 0.48 9.93 11.06
CA LYS A 164 0.50 11.17 11.86
C LYS A 164 1.43 11.06 13.07
N ASN A 165 1.53 9.86 13.67
CA ASN A 165 2.44 9.59 14.79
C ASN A 165 3.79 8.97 14.38
N SER A 166 4.13 9.01 13.09
CA SER A 166 5.39 8.50 12.53
C SER A 166 5.68 7.02 12.83
N ARG A 167 4.64 6.21 13.10
CA ARG A 167 4.71 4.74 13.23
C ARG A 167 4.69 4.04 11.87
N THR A 168 4.19 4.70 10.84
CA THR A 168 4.20 4.23 9.45
C THR A 168 4.49 5.40 8.51
N ARG A 169 5.10 5.11 7.37
CA ARG A 169 5.44 6.08 6.34
C ARG A 169 4.86 5.66 4.99
N VAL A 170 4.49 6.67 4.21
CA VAL A 170 4.22 6.56 2.77
C VAL A 170 5.44 7.05 2.00
N ILE A 171 6.10 6.18 1.22
CA ILE A 171 7.47 6.43 0.69
C ILE A 171 7.57 6.67 -0.82
N ALA A 172 6.53 6.31 -1.56
CA ALA A 172 6.48 6.47 -3.00
C ALA A 172 5.02 6.51 -3.43
N ALA A 173 4.75 7.27 -4.49
CA ALA A 173 3.46 7.33 -5.15
C ALA A 173 3.68 7.18 -6.65
N SER A 174 2.87 6.34 -7.29
CA SER A 174 2.93 6.15 -8.74
C SER A 174 1.59 5.73 -9.31
N ASN A 175 1.34 6.23 -10.53
CA ASN A 175 0.38 5.61 -11.43
C ASN A 175 1.10 4.41 -12.03
N THR A 176 0.82 3.21 -11.51
CA THR A 176 1.49 1.98 -11.93
C THR A 176 0.56 1.16 -12.80
N ASP A 177 1.06 0.71 -13.94
CA ASP A 177 0.39 -0.29 -14.77
C ASP A 177 0.63 -1.67 -14.16
N PHE A 178 -0.41 -2.24 -13.58
CA PHE A 178 -0.39 -3.60 -13.06
C PHE A 178 -1.00 -4.56 -14.07
N ALA A 179 -0.35 -5.70 -14.29
CA ALA A 179 -0.94 -6.76 -15.09
C ALA A 179 -2.17 -7.34 -14.35
N ILE A 180 -3.26 -7.55 -15.08
CA ILE A 180 -4.51 -8.11 -14.55
C ILE A 180 -4.89 -9.35 -15.37
N PRO A 181 -5.47 -10.39 -14.77
CA PRO A 181 -5.78 -11.62 -15.48
C PRO A 181 -7.04 -11.54 -16.36
N LYS A 182 -7.89 -10.54 -16.13
CA LYS A 182 -9.14 -10.31 -16.87
C LYS A 182 -9.52 -8.84 -16.79
N ALA A 183 -10.37 -8.41 -17.71
CA ALA A 183 -10.97 -7.08 -17.67
C ALA A 183 -11.75 -6.87 -16.36
N ILE A 184 -11.63 -5.68 -15.78
CA ILE A 184 -12.34 -5.28 -14.57
C ILE A 184 -13.42 -4.28 -14.97
N GLU A 185 -14.64 -4.54 -14.52
CA GLU A 185 -15.79 -3.68 -14.79
C GLU A 185 -15.52 -2.25 -14.29
N ASN A 186 -15.91 -1.25 -15.09
CA ASN A 186 -15.75 0.17 -14.80
C ASN A 186 -14.28 0.63 -14.63
N LYS A 187 -13.31 -0.11 -15.18
CA LYS A 187 -11.91 0.34 -15.28
C LYS A 187 -11.44 0.36 -16.73
N VAL A 188 -10.70 1.41 -17.09
CA VAL A 188 -9.94 1.45 -18.34
C VAL A 188 -8.73 0.54 -18.19
N TYR A 189 -8.49 -0.31 -19.19
CA TYR A 189 -7.35 -1.19 -19.25
C TYR A 189 -6.64 -1.07 -20.60
N LYS A 190 -5.34 -1.36 -20.60
CA LYS A 190 -4.50 -1.46 -21.81
C LYS A 190 -4.31 -2.93 -22.14
N TYR A 191 -4.23 -3.26 -23.42
CA TYR A 191 -3.88 -4.60 -23.88
C TYR A 191 -2.56 -4.54 -24.64
N LEU A 192 -1.56 -5.26 -24.17
CA LEU A 192 -0.21 -5.27 -24.74
C LEU A 192 0.31 -6.70 -24.76
N ASN A 193 0.68 -7.20 -25.95
CA ASN A 193 1.29 -8.51 -26.15
C ASN A 193 0.53 -9.68 -25.49
N GLY A 194 -0.80 -9.69 -25.56
CA GLY A 194 -1.60 -10.75 -24.95
C GLY A 194 -1.97 -10.53 -23.47
N GLN A 195 -1.42 -9.49 -22.83
CA GLN A 195 -1.61 -9.20 -21.41
C GLN A 195 -2.43 -7.92 -21.20
N LEU A 196 -3.39 -7.97 -20.28
CA LEU A 196 -4.17 -6.81 -19.84
C LEU A 196 -3.45 -6.07 -18.70
N TYR A 197 -3.52 -4.75 -18.70
CA TYR A 197 -2.97 -3.87 -17.66
C TYR A 197 -4.00 -2.85 -17.18
N ALA A 198 -4.08 -2.61 -15.88
CA ALA A 198 -4.83 -1.50 -15.29
C ALA A 198 -3.87 -0.51 -14.63
N THR A 199 -4.04 0.77 -14.94
CA THR A 199 -3.32 1.84 -14.24
C THR A 199 -3.98 2.10 -12.89
N VAL A 200 -3.22 2.01 -11.82
CA VAL A 200 -3.71 2.23 -10.45
C VAL A 200 -2.77 3.18 -9.70
N ASN A 201 -3.36 4.09 -8.93
CA ASN A 201 -2.61 5.00 -8.07
C ASN A 201 -2.30 4.28 -6.76
N VAL A 202 -1.06 3.89 -6.59
CA VAL A 202 -0.60 3.13 -5.43
C VAL A 202 0.51 3.88 -4.73
N ASP A 203 0.61 3.61 -3.43
CA ASP A 203 1.73 4.01 -2.62
C ASP A 203 2.34 2.78 -1.92
N TRP A 204 3.61 2.92 -1.54
CA TRP A 204 4.27 1.99 -0.63
C TRP A 204 4.12 2.46 0.81
N TYR A 205 3.72 1.55 1.70
CA TYR A 205 3.53 1.77 3.13
C TYR A 205 4.55 0.94 3.90
N THR A 206 5.24 1.54 4.87
CA THR A 206 6.27 0.83 5.64
C THR A 206 6.45 1.37 7.05
N ASN A 207 6.91 0.51 7.95
CA ASN A 207 7.43 0.85 9.28
C ASN A 207 8.92 0.43 9.44
N LEU A 208 9.63 0.27 8.31
CA LEU A 208 11.07 -0.02 8.25
C LEU A 208 11.91 1.26 8.35
N GLY A 209 13.00 1.15 9.10
CA GLY A 209 14.02 2.19 9.24
C GLY A 209 13.57 3.41 10.04
N ASP A 210 14.53 4.30 10.29
CA ASP A 210 14.27 5.60 10.91
C ASP A 210 13.74 6.59 9.85
N TYR A 211 12.73 7.38 10.22
CA TYR A 211 12.12 8.35 9.31
C TYR A 211 12.39 9.79 9.72
N ASP A 212 13.23 10.46 8.94
CA ASP A 212 13.58 11.87 9.14
C ASP A 212 12.72 12.88 8.35
N GLY A 213 11.71 12.40 7.62
CA GLY A 213 10.90 13.20 6.71
C GLY A 213 11.24 13.00 5.24
N ASN A 214 10.30 13.31 4.34
CA ASN A 214 10.60 13.53 2.92
C ASN A 214 11.36 14.86 2.74
N PRO A 215 12.02 15.14 1.61
CA PRO A 215 12.60 16.48 1.37
C PRO A 215 11.56 17.59 1.61
N PHE A 216 12.01 18.72 2.18
CA PHE A 216 11.14 19.89 2.38
C PHE A 216 10.56 20.33 1.03
N LEU A 217 9.27 20.66 1.00
CA LEU A 217 8.63 21.28 -0.14
C LEU A 217 9.14 22.72 -0.29
N ASN A 218 9.57 23.09 -1.49
CA ASN A 218 9.91 24.46 -1.82
C ASN A 218 8.63 25.27 -2.07
N LEU A 219 8.30 26.17 -1.14
CA LEU A 219 7.08 26.97 -1.18
C LEU A 219 7.40 28.42 -1.58
N TRP A 220 6.69 28.93 -2.58
CA TRP A 220 7.01 30.23 -3.18
C TRP A 220 5.88 31.24 -3.07
N LEU A 221 4.64 30.77 -2.84
CA LEU A 221 3.46 31.63 -2.79
C LEU A 221 3.30 32.29 -1.42
N THR A 222 2.83 33.53 -1.44
CA THR A 222 2.39 34.30 -0.28
C THR A 222 0.87 34.26 -0.24
N TYR A 223 0.29 34.16 0.95
CA TYR A 223 -1.14 34.11 1.15
C TYR A 223 -1.81 35.44 0.80
N THR A 224 -2.79 35.37 -0.10
CA THR A 224 -3.67 36.50 -0.43
C THR A 224 -5.12 36.04 -0.25
N PRO A 225 -5.91 36.60 0.68
CA PRO A 225 -7.26 36.11 0.99
C PRO A 225 -8.18 35.89 -0.22
N SER A 226 -8.09 36.75 -1.24
CA SER A 226 -8.90 36.64 -2.46
C SER A 226 -8.53 35.46 -3.37
N LEU A 227 -7.34 34.88 -3.22
CA LEU A 227 -6.85 33.74 -4.01
C LEU A 227 -7.12 32.37 -3.36
N TYR A 228 -7.53 32.37 -2.09
CA TYR A 228 -7.69 31.16 -1.30
C TYR A 228 -9.08 31.08 -0.68
N SER A 229 -9.91 30.20 -1.23
CA SER A 229 -11.25 29.97 -0.68
C SER A 229 -11.18 29.21 0.65
N LYS A 230 -12.02 29.61 1.59
CA LYS A 230 -12.28 28.85 2.84
C LYS A 230 -13.38 27.83 2.62
N TYR A 231 -13.31 26.69 3.30
CA TYR A 231 -14.40 25.72 3.26
C TYR A 231 -15.63 26.19 4.02
N ASP A 232 -16.81 25.73 3.61
CA ASP A 232 -18.08 26.03 4.27
C ASP A 232 -18.22 25.28 5.61
N THR A 233 -17.42 24.22 5.79
CA THR A 233 -17.60 23.17 6.82
C THR A 233 -16.47 23.10 7.83
N HIS A 234 -15.33 23.75 7.54
CA HIS A 234 -14.11 23.68 8.34
C HIS A 234 -13.39 25.03 8.25
N ASP A 235 -12.79 25.51 9.34
CA ASP A 235 -11.96 26.72 9.30
C ASP A 235 -10.57 26.41 8.73
N ALA A 236 -10.54 26.14 7.43
CA ALA A 236 -9.34 25.87 6.66
C ALA A 236 -9.50 26.39 5.22
N ILE A 237 -8.38 26.69 4.57
CA ILE A 237 -8.34 27.08 3.16
C ILE A 237 -8.16 25.86 2.25
N GLU A 238 -8.70 25.93 1.03
CA GLU A 238 -8.44 24.95 -0.03
C GLU A 238 -7.09 25.23 -0.69
N CYS A 239 -6.18 24.26 -0.64
CA CYS A 239 -4.95 24.23 -1.40
C CYS A 239 -5.04 23.09 -2.42
N LYS A 240 -5.68 23.36 -3.57
CA LYS A 240 -5.98 22.35 -4.60
C LYS A 240 -4.75 21.59 -5.11
N HIS A 241 -3.59 22.23 -5.11
CA HIS A 241 -2.31 21.65 -5.54
C HIS A 241 -1.23 21.86 -4.48
N LEU A 242 -0.22 20.99 -4.44
CA LEU A 242 0.91 21.17 -3.51
C LEU A 242 1.65 22.49 -3.77
N SER A 243 1.75 22.91 -5.04
CA SER A 243 2.31 24.20 -5.43
C SER A 243 1.48 25.40 -4.98
N SER A 244 0.22 25.19 -4.60
CA SER A 244 -0.65 26.25 -4.09
C SER A 244 -0.47 26.51 -2.60
N ILE A 245 0.29 25.69 -1.87
CA ILE A 245 0.50 25.87 -0.42
C ILE A 245 1.26 27.19 -0.17
N PRO A 246 0.66 28.18 0.50
CA PRO A 246 1.33 29.43 0.83
C PRO A 246 2.36 29.24 1.95
N LYS A 247 3.50 29.93 1.88
CA LYS A 247 4.61 29.78 2.83
C LYS A 247 4.40 30.49 4.17
N ASP A 248 3.48 31.44 4.22
CA ASP A 248 3.26 32.39 5.31
C ASP A 248 1.90 32.23 6.01
N TYR A 249 1.01 31.37 5.50
CA TYR A 249 -0.31 31.15 6.11
C TYR A 249 -0.25 30.21 7.32
N GLN A 250 -0.56 30.74 8.51
CA GLN A 250 -0.47 30.00 9.77
C GLN A 250 -1.71 29.17 10.13
N GLY A 251 -2.79 29.29 9.35
CA GLY A 251 -4.03 28.55 9.60
C GLY A 251 -4.00 27.11 9.07
N LEU A 252 -5.15 26.43 9.19
CA LEU A 252 -5.33 25.09 8.62
C LEU A 252 -5.48 25.15 7.10
N MET A 253 -4.84 24.22 6.41
CA MET A 253 -4.86 24.09 4.96
C MET A 253 -5.33 22.69 4.61
N GLY A 254 -6.35 22.57 3.77
CA GLY A 254 -6.72 21.28 3.19
C GLY A 254 -5.97 21.06 1.89
N VAL A 255 -5.19 19.98 1.82
CA VAL A 255 -4.41 19.56 0.65
C VAL A 255 -4.90 18.21 0.11
N PRO A 256 -4.60 17.84 -1.15
CA PRO A 256 -4.96 16.53 -1.68
C PRO A 256 -4.34 15.38 -0.89
N ILE A 257 -4.98 14.21 -0.88
CA ILE A 257 -4.46 12.99 -0.22
C ILE A 257 -3.06 12.61 -0.71
N THR A 258 -2.73 12.93 -1.97
CA THR A 258 -1.42 12.73 -2.57
C THR A 258 -0.32 13.57 -1.90
N PHE A 259 -0.64 14.51 -1.03
CA PHE A 259 0.36 15.15 -0.18
C PHE A 259 1.08 14.15 0.74
N MET A 260 0.45 13.02 1.10
CA MET A 260 1.00 12.10 2.10
C MET A 260 2.40 11.58 1.76
N TYR A 261 2.67 11.19 0.52
CA TYR A 261 4.00 10.71 0.12
C TYR A 261 5.06 11.83 0.04
N LYS A 262 4.63 13.10 0.07
CA LYS A 262 5.50 14.29 0.13
C LYS A 262 5.60 14.89 1.54
N TRP A 263 4.79 14.41 2.48
CA TRP A 263 4.73 14.96 3.82
C TRP A 263 6.12 14.88 4.48
N ASN A 264 6.51 15.95 5.16
CA ASN A 264 7.63 15.96 6.07
C ASN A 264 7.13 16.44 7.44
N PRO A 265 7.25 15.63 8.52
CA PRO A 265 6.82 16.00 9.86
C PRO A 265 7.58 17.22 10.43
N LYS A 266 8.76 17.56 9.92
CA LYS A 266 9.54 18.75 10.29
C LYS A 266 9.02 20.02 9.61
N GLN A 267 8.28 19.91 8.51
CA GLN A 267 7.72 21.05 7.79
C GLN A 267 6.22 21.27 8.06
N PHE A 268 5.46 20.18 8.20
CA PHE A 268 4.01 20.26 8.37
C PHE A 268 3.53 19.32 9.48
N THR A 269 2.58 19.79 10.28
CA THR A 269 1.80 18.95 11.19
C THR A 269 0.58 18.41 10.46
N LEU A 270 0.37 17.08 10.49
CA LEU A 270 -0.87 16.46 10.03
C LEU A 270 -1.94 16.60 11.12
N ILE A 271 -3.11 17.10 10.74
CA ILE A 271 -4.21 17.39 11.67
C ILE A 271 -5.30 16.32 11.54
N ASP A 272 -5.92 16.20 10.37
CA ASP A 272 -7.07 15.33 10.16
C ASP A 272 -7.30 14.98 8.67
N VAL A 273 -8.23 14.07 8.40
CA VAL A 273 -8.73 13.70 7.08
C VAL A 273 -10.20 14.14 6.99
N ILE A 274 -10.51 15.08 6.09
CA ILE A 274 -11.84 15.67 5.98
C ILE A 274 -12.46 15.47 4.60
N ARG A 275 -13.79 15.59 4.52
CA ARG A 275 -14.55 15.68 3.26
C ARG A 275 -15.31 17.01 3.23
N PRO A 276 -14.64 18.11 2.87
CA PRO A 276 -15.21 19.44 3.02
C PRO A 276 -16.24 19.75 1.93
N LYS A 277 -17.05 20.78 2.19
CA LYS A 277 -17.81 21.50 1.16
C LYS A 277 -17.17 22.84 0.87
N LEU A 278 -17.24 23.25 -0.40
CA LEU A 278 -16.81 24.56 -0.86
C LEU A 278 -17.85 25.11 -1.83
N ASN A 279 -18.38 26.31 -1.54
CA ASN A 279 -19.45 26.93 -2.32
C ASN A 279 -20.67 26.00 -2.48
N GLY A 280 -21.03 25.26 -1.43
CA GLY A 280 -22.14 24.31 -1.43
C GLY A 280 -21.85 22.95 -2.06
N HIS A 281 -20.69 22.75 -2.70
CA HIS A 281 -20.33 21.50 -3.37
C HIS A 281 -19.40 20.64 -2.51
N SER A 282 -19.71 19.35 -2.40
CA SER A 282 -18.82 18.37 -1.75
C SER A 282 -17.54 18.19 -2.57
N LEU A 283 -16.40 18.31 -1.90
CA LEU A 283 -15.08 18.02 -2.48
C LEU A 283 -14.66 16.58 -2.17
N PHE A 284 -13.68 16.09 -2.93
CA PHE A 284 -12.93 14.88 -2.57
C PHE A 284 -12.21 15.06 -1.22
N THR A 285 -11.81 13.95 -0.62
CA THR A 285 -11.04 13.93 0.63
C THR A 285 -9.87 14.93 0.59
N ARG A 286 -9.68 15.64 1.70
CA ARG A 286 -8.54 16.53 1.95
C ARG A 286 -7.82 16.12 3.23
N LEU A 287 -6.50 16.27 3.23
CA LEU A 287 -5.69 16.23 4.44
C LEU A 287 -5.64 17.64 5.01
N LEU A 288 -6.05 17.82 6.26
CA LEU A 288 -5.78 19.05 6.99
C LEU A 288 -4.35 19.05 7.49
N ILE A 289 -3.61 20.08 7.12
CA ILE A 289 -2.23 20.31 7.52
C ILE A 289 -2.07 21.71 8.07
N LYS A 290 -1.01 21.90 8.85
CA LYS A 290 -0.54 23.20 9.33
C LYS A 290 0.96 23.27 9.17
N HIS A 291 1.53 24.44 8.87
CA HIS A 291 2.99 24.61 8.97
C HIS A 291 3.45 24.26 10.38
N ARG A 292 4.59 23.56 10.49
CA ARG A 292 5.35 23.59 11.74
C ARG A 292 6.09 24.91 11.76
N ASN A 293 5.81 25.73 12.78
CA ASN A 293 6.69 26.84 13.09
C ASN A 293 8.04 26.26 13.52
N GLY A 294 9.10 26.71 12.86
CA GLY A 294 10.47 26.43 13.30
C GLY A 294 10.75 27.00 14.67
#